data_AF-A0A3N9UTM7-F1
#
_entry.id   AF-A0A3N9UTM7-F1
#
_cell.length_a   1.000
_cell.length_b   1.000
_cell.length_c   1.000
_cell.angle_alpha   90.00
_cell.angle_beta   90.00
_cell.angle_gamma   90.00
#
_symmetry.space_group_name_H-M   'P 1'
#
loop_
_entity.id
_entity.type
_entity.pdbx_description
1 polymer ?
#
loop_
_entity_poly.entity_id
_entity_poly.type
_entity_poly.pdbx_seq_one_letter_code
_entity_poly.pdbx_strand_id
1 'polypeptide(L)'
;MGSVTLQDIGAIPPNANLTAYHRFDNGDQLLAFDITIELPGAVIARPADVVRRLANGTFSITFNGAAEGVPAGASIDAVSVDGNGDLLLSFDTTVSLDGLVAADEDVVRFDGAAFSLVFDGSVAGLAPAADLNAFHYAADSGMIFASFD
;
A
#
# COMPACT_ATOMS: atom_id res chain seq x y z
N MET A 1 -12.02 -28.50 7.99
CA MET A 1 -12.49 -27.81 6.78
C MET A 1 -12.31 -26.33 7.02
N GLY A 2 -11.47 -25.64 6.25
CA GLY A 2 -11.35 -24.19 6.34
C GLY A 2 -12.66 -23.54 5.94
N SER A 3 -13.17 -22.62 6.74
CA SER A 3 -14.29 -21.77 6.36
C SER A 3 -13.72 -20.59 5.58
N VAL A 4 -14.29 -20.31 4.42
CA VAL A 4 -14.04 -19.05 3.71
C VAL A 4 -15.16 -18.09 4.11
N THR A 5 -14.80 -16.98 4.72
CA THR A 5 -15.71 -15.87 5.02
C THR A 5 -15.34 -14.69 4.15
N LEU A 6 -16.32 -14.15 3.41
CA LEU A 6 -16.10 -12.92 2.65
C LEU A 6 -15.78 -11.79 3.62
N GLN A 7 -14.69 -11.10 3.35
CA GLN A 7 -14.32 -9.90 4.10
C GLN A 7 -14.97 -8.70 3.41
N ASP A 8 -15.81 -7.99 4.17
CA ASP A 8 -16.38 -6.73 3.70
C ASP A 8 -15.31 -5.63 3.73
N ILE A 9 -15.24 -4.88 2.64
CA ILE A 9 -14.38 -3.71 2.44
C ILE A 9 -15.21 -2.43 2.26
N GLY A 10 -16.54 -2.52 2.43
CA GLY A 10 -17.50 -1.43 2.29
C GLY A 10 -18.03 -1.25 0.87
N ALA A 11 -18.88 -0.25 0.70
CA ALA A 11 -19.41 0.13 -0.61
C ALA A 11 -18.34 0.90 -1.40
N ILE A 12 -17.68 0.20 -2.31
CA ILE A 12 -16.66 0.75 -3.22
C ILE A 12 -17.29 0.86 -4.61
N PRO A 13 -16.99 1.91 -5.41
CA PRO A 13 -17.51 2.02 -6.77
C PRO A 13 -17.21 0.77 -7.62
N PRO A 14 -18.14 0.30 -8.46
CA PRO A 14 -18.04 -0.99 -9.16
C PRO A 14 -16.93 -1.05 -10.22
N ASN A 15 -16.32 0.08 -10.57
CA ASN A 15 -15.22 0.20 -11.51
C ASN A 15 -13.86 0.45 -10.83
N ALA A 16 -13.82 0.43 -9.50
CA ALA A 16 -12.60 0.60 -8.74
C ALA A 16 -12.08 -0.77 -8.29
N ASN A 17 -10.81 -1.02 -8.58
CA ASN A 17 -10.10 -2.20 -8.12
C ASN A 17 -9.21 -1.82 -6.94
N LEU A 18 -9.03 -2.78 -6.02
CA LEU A 18 -7.98 -2.65 -5.02
C LEU A 18 -6.64 -2.96 -5.70
N THR A 19 -5.69 -2.05 -5.55
CA THR A 19 -4.29 -2.29 -5.90
C THR A 19 -3.56 -2.84 -4.67
N ALA A 20 -3.78 -2.23 -3.49
CA ALA A 20 -3.15 -2.66 -2.25
C ALA A 20 -4.16 -2.97 -1.14
N TYR A 21 -3.84 -3.98 -0.31
CA TYR A 21 -4.66 -4.40 0.83
C TYR A 21 -3.81 -4.86 2.02
N HIS A 22 -4.08 -4.30 3.20
CA HIS A 22 -3.59 -4.82 4.47
C HIS A 22 -4.74 -4.90 5.47
N ARG A 23 -4.71 -5.90 6.36
CA ARG A 23 -5.68 -6.07 7.44
C ARG A 23 -4.98 -6.19 8.77
N PHE A 24 -5.47 -5.43 9.75
CA PHE A 24 -5.04 -5.51 11.13
C PHE A 24 -5.87 -6.54 11.92
N ASP A 25 -5.31 -7.04 13.02
CA ASP A 25 -5.99 -7.97 13.93
C ASP A 25 -7.26 -7.38 14.56
N ASN A 26 -7.28 -6.06 14.75
CA ASN A 26 -8.45 -5.34 15.27
C ASN A 26 -9.60 -5.20 14.24
N GLY A 27 -9.41 -5.68 13.01
CA GLY A 27 -10.38 -5.64 11.92
C GLY A 27 -10.32 -4.39 11.05
N ASP A 28 -9.45 -3.42 11.36
CA ASP A 28 -9.18 -2.30 10.47
C ASP A 28 -8.46 -2.79 9.20
N GLN A 29 -8.53 -1.97 8.15
CA GLN A 29 -7.97 -2.29 6.84
C GLN A 29 -7.25 -1.06 6.27
N LEU A 30 -6.16 -1.29 5.54
CA LEU A 30 -5.57 -0.32 4.62
C LEU A 30 -5.90 -0.74 3.19
N LEU A 31 -6.29 0.23 2.37
CA LEU A 31 -6.76 0.05 1.00
C LEU A 31 -6.11 1.09 0.09
N ALA A 32 -5.75 0.72 -1.12
CA ALA A 32 -5.45 1.63 -2.23
C ALA A 32 -6.23 1.22 -3.48
N PHE A 33 -6.40 2.15 -4.42
CA PHE A 33 -7.30 2.00 -5.56
C PHE A 33 -6.65 2.36 -6.88
N ASP A 34 -7.01 1.68 -7.95
CA ASP A 34 -6.48 1.94 -9.30
C ASP A 34 -6.93 3.30 -9.89
N ILE A 35 -8.07 3.81 -9.43
CA ILE A 35 -8.63 5.08 -9.89
C ILE A 35 -9.00 6.00 -8.73
N THR A 36 -9.16 7.29 -9.06
CA THR A 36 -9.70 8.24 -8.08
C THR A 36 -11.16 7.92 -7.79
N ILE A 37 -11.48 7.72 -6.52
CA ILE A 37 -12.83 7.41 -6.04
C ILE A 37 -13.25 8.32 -4.90
N GLU A 38 -14.56 8.48 -4.75
CA GLU A 38 -15.17 9.08 -3.56
C GLU A 38 -15.78 7.96 -2.71
N LEU A 39 -15.34 7.89 -1.46
CA LEU A 39 -15.79 6.95 -0.44
C LEU A 39 -16.77 7.63 0.53
N PRO A 40 -17.59 6.85 1.26
CA PRO A 40 -18.48 7.39 2.29
C PRO A 40 -17.74 8.33 3.26
N GLY A 41 -18.39 9.45 3.60
CA GLY A 41 -17.78 10.49 4.43
C GLY A 41 -16.99 11.56 3.65
N ALA A 42 -17.19 11.66 2.34
CA ALA A 42 -16.51 12.61 1.45
C ALA A 42 -14.98 12.43 1.41
N VAL A 43 -14.54 11.17 1.55
CA VAL A 43 -13.13 10.81 1.43
C VAL A 43 -12.82 10.60 -0.05
N ILE A 44 -11.98 11.47 -0.61
CA ILE A 44 -11.51 11.33 -2.00
C ILE A 44 -10.16 10.61 -1.95
N ALA A 45 -10.12 9.37 -2.44
CA ALA A 45 -8.91 8.57 -2.51
C ALA A 45 -8.39 8.55 -3.95
N ARG A 46 -7.13 8.93 -4.15
CA ARG A 46 -6.41 8.85 -5.43
C ARG A 46 -5.53 7.60 -5.47
N PRO A 47 -4.98 7.22 -6.64
CA PRO A 47 -4.19 6.00 -6.74
C PRO A 47 -2.94 5.95 -5.84
N ALA A 48 -2.32 7.10 -5.58
CA ALA A 48 -1.18 7.23 -4.68
C ALA A 48 -1.55 7.35 -3.19
N ASP A 49 -2.83 7.31 -2.82
CA ASP A 49 -3.28 7.47 -1.43
C ASP A 49 -3.51 6.11 -0.77
N VAL A 50 -3.26 6.04 0.55
CA VAL A 50 -3.69 4.90 1.38
C VAL A 50 -4.86 5.33 2.24
N VAL A 51 -5.97 4.59 2.10
CA VAL A 51 -7.17 4.75 2.89
C VAL A 51 -7.13 3.77 4.05
N ARG A 52 -7.39 4.26 5.27
CA ARG A 52 -7.73 3.40 6.40
C ARG A 52 -9.24 3.29 6.53
N ARG A 53 -9.75 2.06 6.50
CA ARG A 53 -11.12 1.71 6.87
C ARG A 53 -11.11 1.10 8.27
N LEU A 54 -11.82 1.73 9.20
CA LEU A 54 -11.99 1.19 10.54
C LEU A 54 -12.98 0.02 10.53
N ALA A 55 -12.89 -0.88 11.52
CA ALA A 55 -13.80 -2.03 11.65
C ALA A 55 -15.29 -1.63 11.71
N ASN A 56 -15.60 -0.39 12.11
CA ASN A 56 -16.96 0.18 12.12
C ASN A 56 -17.43 0.72 10.75
N GLY A 57 -16.61 0.61 9.70
CA GLY A 57 -16.89 1.07 8.33
C GLY A 57 -16.50 2.51 8.00
N THR A 58 -15.88 3.24 8.93
CA THR A 58 -15.43 4.63 8.69
C THR A 58 -14.18 4.66 7.83
N PHE A 59 -14.17 5.49 6.78
CA PHE A 59 -13.00 5.72 5.93
C PHE A 59 -12.26 6.99 6.32
N SER A 60 -10.94 6.99 6.14
CA SER A 60 -10.06 8.16 6.30
C SER A 60 -8.80 8.00 5.45
N ILE A 61 -8.22 9.09 4.96
CA ILE A 61 -6.89 9.06 4.33
C ILE A 61 -5.84 8.95 5.45
N THR A 62 -5.04 7.89 5.44
CA THR A 62 -3.91 7.72 6.38
C THR A 62 -2.58 8.13 5.76
N PHE A 63 -2.50 8.13 4.42
CA PHE A 63 -1.36 8.61 3.65
C PHE A 63 -1.89 9.29 2.39
N ASN A 64 -1.49 10.54 2.18
CA ASN A 64 -1.85 11.31 1.01
C ASN A 64 -0.62 11.43 0.12
N GLY A 65 -0.53 10.61 -0.93
CA GLY A 65 0.69 10.51 -1.73
C GLY A 65 1.09 11.85 -2.35
N ALA A 66 0.11 12.65 -2.78
CA ALA A 66 0.39 13.97 -3.34
C ALA A 66 0.95 14.96 -2.30
N ALA A 67 0.52 14.86 -1.03
CA ALA A 67 1.06 15.69 0.05
C ALA A 67 2.49 15.27 0.43
N GLU A 68 2.79 13.98 0.34
CA GLU A 68 4.10 13.40 0.64
C GLU A 68 5.04 13.36 -0.58
N GLY A 69 4.70 14.05 -1.68
CA GLY A 69 5.59 14.21 -2.84
C GLY A 69 5.65 13.02 -3.80
N VAL A 70 4.75 12.04 -3.69
CA VAL A 70 4.63 10.95 -4.67
C VAL A 70 4.33 11.55 -6.06
N PRO A 71 5.10 11.22 -7.10
CA PRO A 71 4.90 11.76 -8.44
C PRO A 71 3.49 11.51 -8.99
N ALA A 72 2.96 12.48 -9.72
CA ALA A 72 1.67 12.34 -10.39
C ALA A 72 1.72 11.20 -11.43
N GLY A 73 0.74 10.31 -11.37
CA GLY A 73 0.64 9.15 -12.25
C GLY A 73 1.15 7.85 -11.64
N ALA A 74 1.85 7.89 -10.51
CA ALA A 74 2.16 6.69 -9.73
C ALA A 74 0.97 6.26 -8.88
N SER A 75 0.89 4.97 -8.60
CA SER A 75 -0.13 4.31 -7.79
C SER A 75 0.52 3.50 -6.68
N ILE A 76 -0.16 3.35 -5.54
CA ILE A 76 0.26 2.39 -4.52
C ILE A 76 -0.10 1.00 -5.03
N ASP A 77 0.91 0.15 -5.17
CA ASP A 77 0.73 -1.21 -5.67
C ASP A 77 0.67 -2.24 -4.54
N ALA A 78 1.39 -1.98 -3.44
CA ALA A 78 1.28 -2.81 -2.25
C ALA A 78 1.44 -2.01 -0.96
N VAL A 79 0.82 -2.49 0.12
CA VAL A 79 0.84 -1.83 1.43
C VAL A 79 0.96 -2.84 2.56
N SER A 80 1.75 -2.49 3.56
CA SER A 80 1.81 -3.17 4.85
C SER A 80 2.17 -2.18 5.96
N VAL A 81 2.33 -2.67 7.17
CA VAL A 81 2.75 -1.87 8.32
C VAL A 81 3.83 -2.64 9.08
N ASP A 82 4.85 -1.92 9.56
CA ASP A 82 5.90 -2.52 10.38
C ASP A 82 5.52 -2.59 11.87
N GLY A 83 6.42 -3.09 12.71
CA GLY A 83 6.18 -3.22 14.16
C GLY A 83 6.02 -1.89 14.91
N ASN A 84 6.42 -0.76 14.31
CA ASN A 84 6.28 0.57 14.89
C ASN A 84 4.99 1.28 14.45
N GLY A 85 4.29 0.73 13.47
CA GLY A 85 3.12 1.38 12.86
C GLY A 85 3.46 2.19 11.61
N ASP A 86 4.70 2.13 11.12
CA ASP A 86 5.13 2.84 9.92
C ASP A 86 4.58 2.14 8.68
N LEU A 87 4.21 2.94 7.66
CA LEU A 87 3.69 2.38 6.42
C LEU A 87 4.84 1.79 5.60
N LEU A 88 4.63 0.58 5.09
CA LEU A 88 5.47 -0.02 4.07
C LEU A 88 4.69 0.04 2.75
N LEU A 89 5.32 0.54 1.69
CA LEU A 89 4.69 0.81 0.40
C LEU A 89 5.54 0.27 -0.76
N SER A 90 4.87 -0.20 -1.80
CA SER A 90 5.41 -0.37 -3.16
C SER A 90 4.61 0.47 -4.14
N PHE A 91 5.19 0.79 -5.29
CA PHE A 91 4.57 1.59 -6.34
C PHE A 91 4.57 0.84 -7.67
N ASP A 92 3.58 1.11 -8.52
CA ASP A 92 3.41 0.53 -9.86
C ASP A 92 4.47 0.96 -10.88
N THR A 93 5.38 1.84 -10.47
CA THR A 93 6.42 2.39 -11.32
C THR A 93 7.56 2.93 -10.46
N THR A 94 8.71 3.16 -11.09
CA THR A 94 9.82 3.84 -10.43
C THR A 94 9.42 5.26 -10.01
N VAL A 95 9.57 5.58 -8.73
CA VAL A 95 9.27 6.89 -8.15
C VAL A 95 10.52 7.55 -7.55
N SER A 96 10.48 8.88 -7.45
CA SER A 96 11.47 9.68 -6.72
C SER A 96 10.77 10.37 -5.55
N LEU A 97 11.16 10.00 -4.33
CA LEU A 97 10.56 10.39 -3.06
C LEU A 97 11.59 11.18 -2.26
N ASP A 98 11.60 12.51 -2.41
CA ASP A 98 12.55 13.41 -1.73
C ASP A 98 14.03 13.00 -1.88
N GLY A 99 14.40 12.52 -3.07
CA GLY A 99 15.77 12.12 -3.41
C GLY A 99 16.08 10.63 -3.17
N LEU A 100 15.15 9.86 -2.59
CA LEU A 100 15.15 8.41 -2.66
C LEU A 100 14.50 7.97 -3.97
N VAL A 101 15.21 7.19 -4.78
CA VAL A 101 14.61 6.50 -5.93
C VAL A 101 14.22 5.10 -5.49
N ALA A 102 12.97 4.72 -5.74
CA ALA A 102 12.46 3.37 -5.50
C ALA A 102 11.89 2.84 -6.82
N ALA A 103 12.36 1.67 -7.25
CA ALA A 103 11.81 0.95 -8.39
C ALA A 103 10.46 0.31 -8.02
N ASP A 104 9.76 -0.18 -9.04
CA ASP A 104 8.50 -0.91 -8.92
C ASP A 104 8.63 -2.22 -8.12
N GLU A 105 9.84 -2.79 -8.04
CA GLU A 105 10.11 -3.98 -7.23
C GLU A 105 10.53 -3.71 -5.78
N ASP A 106 10.63 -2.43 -5.39
CA ASP A 106 11.18 -2.02 -4.11
C ASP A 106 10.09 -1.82 -3.05
N VAL A 107 10.48 -1.99 -1.78
CA VAL A 107 9.62 -1.62 -0.64
C VAL A 107 10.25 -0.46 0.10
N VAL A 108 9.50 0.63 0.22
CA VAL A 108 9.88 1.79 1.05
C VAL A 108 9.08 1.82 2.34
N ARG A 109 9.66 2.39 3.38
CA ARG A 109 9.00 2.76 4.62
C ARG A 109 8.77 4.26 4.68
N PHE A 110 7.57 4.65 5.07
CA PHE A 110 7.22 6.00 5.46
C PHE A 110 6.90 6.05 6.96
N ASP A 111 7.70 6.81 7.71
CA ASP A 111 7.61 6.95 9.18
C ASP A 111 6.68 8.10 9.64
N GLY A 112 5.92 8.68 8.71
CA GLY A 112 5.11 9.87 8.95
C GLY A 112 5.82 11.20 8.61
N ALA A 113 7.10 11.16 8.24
CA ALA A 113 7.86 12.34 7.83
C ALA A 113 8.83 12.09 6.67
N ALA A 114 9.43 10.90 6.57
CA ALA A 114 10.46 10.61 5.59
C ALA A 114 10.34 9.19 5.02
N PHE A 115 10.86 9.03 3.80
CA PHE A 115 10.99 7.73 3.14
C PHE A 115 12.35 7.10 3.39
N SER A 116 12.38 5.78 3.55
CA SER A 116 13.60 4.98 3.62
C SER A 116 13.40 3.65 2.90
N LEU A 117 14.44 3.12 2.27
CA LEU A 117 14.37 1.83 1.58
C LEU A 117 14.41 0.67 2.60
N VAL A 118 13.50 -0.28 2.46
CA VAL A 118 13.41 -1.48 3.30
C VAL A 118 13.83 -2.73 2.54
N PHE A 119 13.41 -2.82 1.28
CA PHE A 119 13.80 -3.88 0.36
C PHE A 119 14.16 -3.25 -0.99
N ASP A 120 15.32 -3.67 -1.50
CA ASP A 120 15.82 -3.31 -2.83
C ASP A 120 15.78 -4.56 -3.70
N GLY A 121 14.81 -4.62 -4.61
CA GLY A 121 14.58 -5.76 -5.51
C GLY A 121 15.74 -5.99 -6.45
N SER A 122 16.37 -4.91 -6.92
CA SER A 122 17.54 -4.96 -7.80
C SER A 122 18.75 -5.59 -7.09
N VAL A 123 19.01 -5.21 -5.84
CA VAL A 123 20.09 -5.80 -5.02
C VAL A 123 19.77 -7.25 -4.65
N ALA A 124 18.49 -7.59 -4.48
CA ALA A 124 18.03 -8.97 -4.30
C ALA A 124 18.17 -9.83 -5.57
N GLY A 125 18.50 -9.23 -6.71
CA GLY A 125 18.72 -9.92 -7.99
C GLY A 125 17.46 -10.15 -8.80
N LEU A 126 16.38 -9.39 -8.52
CA LEU A 126 15.20 -9.37 -9.37
C LEU A 126 15.53 -8.71 -10.71
N ALA A 127 14.84 -9.16 -11.76
CA ALA A 127 14.97 -8.53 -13.06
C ALA A 127 14.29 -7.16 -13.03
N PRO A 128 14.74 -6.15 -13.81
CA PRO A 128 14.11 -4.82 -13.88
C PRO A 128 12.70 -4.77 -14.50
N ALA A 129 12.02 -5.90 -14.56
CA ALA A 129 10.72 -6.05 -15.19
C ALA A 129 9.81 -6.92 -14.31
N ALA A 130 10.13 -7.06 -13.02
CA ALA A 130 9.55 -8.05 -12.13
C ALA A 130 8.66 -7.35 -11.10
N ASP A 131 7.48 -6.88 -11.46
CA ASP A 131 6.73 -5.92 -10.65
C ASP A 131 6.23 -6.48 -9.30
N LEU A 132 6.44 -5.75 -8.21
CA LEU A 132 5.98 -6.16 -6.88
C LEU A 132 4.50 -5.83 -6.69
N ASN A 133 3.67 -6.84 -6.96
CA ASN A 133 2.21 -6.76 -6.90
C ASN A 133 1.60 -6.87 -5.48
N ALA A 134 2.29 -7.56 -4.56
CA ALA A 134 1.85 -7.65 -3.16
C ALA A 134 2.98 -8.06 -2.24
N PHE A 135 2.91 -7.62 -0.98
CA PHE A 135 3.76 -8.15 0.08
C PHE A 135 3.10 -8.16 1.47
N HIS A 136 3.64 -9.00 2.35
CA HIS A 136 3.31 -9.04 3.77
C HIS A 136 4.58 -8.96 4.60
N TYR A 137 4.60 -8.04 5.57
CA TYR A 137 5.68 -7.93 6.55
C TYR A 137 5.31 -8.67 7.83
N ALA A 138 6.09 -9.70 8.16
CA ALA A 138 5.96 -10.46 9.39
C ALA A 138 6.81 -9.82 10.50
N ALA A 139 6.19 -8.97 11.31
CA ALA A 139 6.89 -8.15 12.31
C ALA A 139 7.63 -8.95 13.40
N ASP A 140 7.23 -10.19 13.65
CA ASP A 140 7.86 -11.09 14.62
C ASP A 140 9.25 -11.58 14.19
N SER A 141 9.44 -11.72 12.88
CA SER A 141 10.64 -12.26 12.23
C SER A 141 11.40 -11.23 11.41
N GLY A 142 10.77 -10.10 11.10
CA GLY A 142 11.28 -9.09 10.17
C GLY A 142 11.29 -9.57 8.71
N MET A 143 10.57 -10.64 8.38
CA MET A 143 10.53 -11.20 7.03
C MET A 143 9.52 -10.48 6.15
N ILE A 144 9.86 -10.32 4.87
CA ILE A 144 8.94 -9.91 3.81
C ILE A 144 8.60 -11.14 2.96
N PHE A 145 7.31 -11.40 2.80
CA PHE A 145 6.79 -12.33 1.80
C PHE A 145 6.21 -11.50 0.66
N ALA A 146 6.78 -11.61 -0.54
CA ALA A 146 6.38 -10.83 -1.70
C ALA A 146 5.96 -11.73 -2.87
N SER A 147 5.09 -11.21 -3.72
CA SER A 147 4.76 -11.78 -5.03
C SER A 147 5.12 -10.80 -6.13
N PHE A 148 5.60 -11.34 -7.24
CA PHE A 148 6.02 -10.62 -8.42
C PHE A 148 5.29 -11.18 -9.65
N ASP A 149 5.15 -10.40 -10.72
CA ASP A 149 4.64 -10.88 -12.01
C ASP A 149 5.72 -11.24 -13.06
#